data_AF-T1EXJ0-F1
#
_entry.id   AF-T1EXJ0-F1
#
_cell.length_a   1.000
_cell.length_b   1.000
_cell.length_c   1.000
_cell.angle_alpha   90.00
_cell.angle_beta   90.00
_cell.angle_gamma   90.00
#
_symmetry.space_group_name_H-M   'P 1'
#
loop_
_entity.id
_entity.type
_entity.pdbx_description
1 polymer ?
#
loop_
_entity_poly.entity_id
_entity_poly.type
_entity_poly.pdbx_seq_one_letter_code
_entity_poly.pdbx_strand_id
1 'polypeptide(L)'
;MDTLIWKILPKDILHCSFCDSVTHCKCAGISDSSFKEFQNASGFLWSCDSCQDQVEAVKSCKKLSDIADNIKKIQDCNSTINAQIKDIKARVDERTTDCDVDGKMSILQDNLSKSFAEVLKGMVAKNNDILVNKMKALQVDLKVIF
;
A
#
# COMPACT_ATOMS: atom_id res chain seq x y z
N MET A 1 -64.96 -48.13 -7.15
CA MET A 1 -64.13 -46.92 -7.24
C MET A 1 -62.71 -47.36 -7.00
N ASP A 2 -61.99 -47.62 -8.09
CA ASP A 2 -60.65 -48.17 -8.03
C ASP A 2 -59.67 -47.11 -7.55
N THR A 3 -59.02 -47.39 -6.43
CA THR A 3 -57.89 -46.62 -5.92
C THR A 3 -56.72 -46.82 -6.88
N LEU A 4 -56.48 -45.85 -7.77
CA LEU A 4 -55.27 -45.82 -8.59
C LEU A 4 -54.06 -45.58 -7.68
N ILE A 5 -53.51 -46.67 -7.15
CA ILE A 5 -52.19 -46.68 -6.52
C ILE A 5 -51.18 -46.51 -7.66
N TRP A 6 -50.72 -45.28 -7.88
CA TRP A 6 -49.61 -45.00 -8.78
C TRP A 6 -48.37 -45.72 -8.24
N LYS A 7 -47.97 -46.82 -8.90
CA LYS A 7 -46.66 -47.45 -8.66
C LYS A 7 -45.60 -46.43 -9.06
N ILE A 8 -44.97 -45.79 -8.08
CA ILE A 8 -43.82 -44.92 -8.30
C ILE A 8 -42.67 -45.83 -8.76
N LEU A 9 -42.28 -45.71 -10.04
CA LEU A 9 -41.08 -46.37 -10.52
C LEU A 9 -39.87 -45.55 -10.04
N PRO A 10 -38.82 -46.18 -9.48
CA PRO A 10 -37.60 -45.49 -9.02
C PRO A 10 -36.92 -44.62 -10.09
N LYS A 11 -37.28 -44.86 -11.36
CA LYS A 11 -36.69 -44.18 -12.51
C LYS A 11 -37.30 -42.80 -12.78
N ASP A 12 -38.46 -42.43 -12.24
CA ASP A 12 -39.18 -41.18 -12.60
C ASP A 12 -39.03 -40.06 -11.56
N ILE A 13 -37.94 -40.11 -10.78
CA ILE A 13 -37.70 -39.26 -9.63
C ILE A 13 -36.51 -38.34 -9.90
N LEU A 14 -36.65 -37.07 -9.51
CA LEU A 14 -35.60 -36.07 -9.47
C LEU A 14 -35.18 -35.82 -8.03
N HIS A 15 -33.87 -35.85 -7.81
CA HIS A 15 -33.24 -35.45 -6.56
C HIS A 15 -32.69 -34.04 -6.74
N CYS A 16 -33.05 -33.14 -5.83
CA CYS A 16 -32.43 -31.83 -5.79
C CYS A 16 -30.95 -31.99 -5.43
N SER A 17 -30.08 -31.29 -6.15
CA SER A 17 -28.63 -31.36 -5.95
C SER A 17 -28.16 -30.53 -4.75
N PHE A 18 -29.05 -29.72 -4.17
CA PHE A 18 -28.73 -28.71 -3.15
C PHE A 18 -29.44 -28.95 -1.82
N CYS A 19 -30.45 -29.83 -1.78
CA CYS A 19 -31.15 -30.23 -0.56
C CYS A 19 -31.74 -31.63 -0.72
N ASP A 20 -32.29 -32.18 0.36
CA ASP A 20 -32.85 -33.54 0.38
C ASP A 20 -34.25 -33.67 -0.26
N SER A 21 -34.65 -32.68 -1.07
CA SER A 21 -35.95 -32.69 -1.74
C SER A 21 -35.97 -33.68 -2.90
N VAL A 22 -37.10 -34.38 -3.02
CA VAL A 22 -37.35 -35.39 -4.02
C VAL A 22 -38.68 -35.10 -4.70
N THR A 23 -38.73 -35.13 -6.03
CA THR A 23 -39.94 -34.79 -6.79
C THR A 23 -40.07 -35.68 -8.02
N HIS A 24 -41.29 -36.10 -8.36
CA HIS A 24 -41.53 -36.80 -9.62
C HIS A 24 -41.23 -35.86 -10.79
N CYS A 25 -40.61 -36.36 -11.86
CA CYS A 25 -40.32 -35.56 -13.06
C CYS A 25 -41.57 -34.83 -13.59
N LYS A 26 -42.73 -35.52 -13.60
CA LYS A 26 -44.03 -34.94 -14.01
C LYS A 26 -44.54 -33.86 -13.07
N CYS A 27 -44.32 -34.01 -11.76
CA CYS A 27 -44.70 -32.98 -10.77
C CYS A 27 -43.83 -31.72 -10.90
N ALA A 28 -42.59 -31.86 -11.39
CA ALA A 28 -41.71 -30.75 -11.74
C ALA A 28 -41.97 -30.19 -13.15
N GLY A 29 -43.04 -30.62 -13.83
CA GLY A 29 -43.38 -30.16 -15.19
C GLY A 29 -42.46 -30.69 -16.29
N ILE A 30 -41.62 -31.68 -16.01
CA ILE A 30 -40.68 -32.25 -16.98
C ILE A 30 -41.36 -33.39 -17.74
N SER A 31 -41.25 -33.34 -19.07
CA SER A 31 -41.78 -34.38 -19.95
C SER A 31 -40.94 -35.66 -19.92
N ASP A 32 -41.56 -36.80 -20.23
CA ASP A 32 -40.87 -38.10 -20.27
C ASP A 32 -39.72 -38.12 -21.31
N SER A 33 -39.83 -37.37 -22.41
CA SER A 33 -38.77 -37.24 -23.41
C SER A 33 -37.59 -36.42 -22.90
N SER A 34 -37.84 -35.25 -22.32
CA SER A 34 -36.79 -34.40 -21.74
C SER A 34 -36.08 -35.09 -20.59
N PHE A 35 -36.81 -35.83 -19.76
CA PHE A 35 -36.23 -36.57 -18.67
C PHE A 35 -35.30 -37.71 -19.13
N LYS A 36 -35.64 -38.42 -20.22
CA LYS A 36 -34.72 -39.40 -20.83
C LYS A 36 -33.45 -38.75 -21.37
N GLU A 37 -33.53 -37.53 -21.90
CA GLU A 37 -32.34 -36.77 -22.32
C GLU A 37 -31.46 -36.41 -21.12
N PHE A 38 -32.05 -35.98 -20.01
CA PHE A 38 -31.33 -35.67 -18.77
C PHE A 38 -30.67 -36.91 -18.14
N GLN A 39 -31.34 -38.07 -18.17
CA GLN A 39 -30.76 -39.32 -17.68
C GLN A 39 -29.50 -39.75 -18.47
N ASN A 40 -29.42 -39.35 -19.74
CA ASN A 40 -28.28 -39.66 -20.61
C ASN A 40 -27.21 -38.56 -20.60
N ALA A 41 -27.48 -37.41 -19.99
CA ALA A 41 -26.54 -36.29 -19.91
C ALA A 41 -25.59 -36.47 -18.71
N SER A 42 -24.29 -36.58 -18.97
CA SER A 42 -23.29 -36.60 -17.90
C SER A 42 -23.21 -35.23 -17.21
N GLY A 43 -23.22 -35.24 -15.87
CA GLY A 43 -23.09 -34.02 -15.07
C GLY A 43 -24.35 -33.15 -15.00
N PHE A 44 -25.51 -33.65 -15.42
CA PHE A 44 -26.78 -32.95 -15.21
C PHE A 44 -27.08 -32.82 -13.71
N LEU A 45 -27.40 -31.60 -13.27
CA LEU A 45 -27.82 -31.27 -11.92
C LEU A 45 -29.20 -30.62 -11.98
N TRP A 46 -30.14 -31.13 -11.20
CA TRP A 46 -31.45 -30.52 -11.02
C TRP A 46 -31.57 -29.88 -9.65
N SER A 47 -32.30 -28.77 -9.57
CA SER A 47 -32.62 -28.04 -8.35
C SER A 47 -34.13 -27.86 -8.23
N CYS A 48 -34.67 -28.05 -7.03
CA CYS A 48 -36.07 -27.73 -6.77
C CYS A 48 -36.31 -26.21 -6.78
N ASP A 49 -37.57 -25.81 -7.00
CA ASP A 49 -37.99 -24.41 -7.08
C ASP A 49 -37.57 -23.61 -5.83
N SER A 50 -37.70 -24.20 -4.64
CA SER A 50 -37.30 -23.52 -3.40
C SER A 50 -35.81 -23.20 -3.34
N CYS A 51 -34.94 -24.11 -3.81
CA CYS A 51 -33.50 -23.83 -3.89
C CYS A 51 -33.20 -22.80 -4.97
N GLN A 52 -33.89 -22.86 -6.11
CA GLN A 52 -33.75 -21.89 -7.19
C GLN A 52 -34.15 -20.47 -6.74
N ASP A 53 -35.27 -20.35 -6.03
CA ASP A 53 -35.76 -19.09 -5.47
C ASP A 53 -34.77 -18.50 -4.46
N GLN A 54 -34.16 -19.33 -3.62
CA GLN A 54 -33.12 -18.88 -2.70
C GLN A 54 -31.89 -18.35 -3.43
N VAL A 55 -31.47 -18.98 -4.52
CA VAL A 55 -30.36 -18.50 -5.35
C VAL A 55 -30.71 -17.13 -5.96
N GLU A 56 -31.92 -16.96 -6.50
CA GLU A 56 -32.36 -15.69 -7.07
C GLU A 56 -32.52 -14.60 -5.99
N ALA A 57 -32.97 -14.96 -4.79
CA ALA A 57 -33.04 -14.04 -3.64
C ALA A 57 -31.64 -13.58 -3.19
N VAL A 58 -30.64 -14.48 -3.21
CA VAL A 58 -29.25 -14.14 -2.92
C VAL A 58 -28.66 -13.26 -4.03
N LYS A 59 -28.89 -13.57 -5.30
CA LYS A 59 -28.44 -12.74 -6.44
C LYS A 59 -29.02 -11.32 -6.39
N SER A 60 -30.28 -11.19 -5.98
CA SER A 60 -30.96 -9.91 -5.82
C SER A 60 -30.71 -9.23 -4.47
N CYS A 61 -29.90 -9.84 -3.59
CA CYS A 61 -29.59 -9.30 -2.28
C CYS A 61 -28.71 -8.04 -2.40
N LYS A 62 -29.34 -6.88 -2.32
CA LYS A 62 -28.67 -5.56 -2.37
C LYS A 62 -27.49 -5.45 -1.41
N LYS A 63 -27.58 -6.05 -0.22
CA LYS A 63 -26.49 -6.04 0.77
C LYS A 63 -25.19 -6.64 0.23
N LEU A 64 -25.27 -7.71 -0.57
CA LEU A 64 -24.08 -8.31 -1.18
C LEU A 64 -23.46 -7.39 -2.24
N SER A 65 -24.30 -6.69 -3.03
CA SER A 65 -23.83 -5.66 -3.96
C SER A 65 -23.15 -4.50 -3.22
N ASP A 66 -23.76 -4.00 -2.14
CA ASP A 66 -23.20 -2.92 -1.33
C ASP A 66 -21.86 -3.34 -0.70
N ILE A 67 -21.73 -4.59 -0.25
CA ILE A 67 -20.47 -5.15 0.25
C ILE A 67 -19.41 -5.20 -0.86
N ALA A 68 -19.76 -5.66 -2.06
CA ALA A 68 -18.83 -5.72 -3.19
C ALA A 68 -18.32 -4.31 -3.57
N ASP A 69 -19.21 -3.32 -3.59
CA ASP A 69 -18.85 -1.92 -3.84
C ASP A 69 -17.94 -1.35 -2.74
N ASN A 70 -18.22 -1.68 -1.48
CA ASN A 70 -17.36 -1.27 -0.36
C ASN A 70 -15.98 -1.93 -0.42
N ILE A 71 -15.89 -3.21 -0.80
CA ILE A 71 -14.61 -3.90 -1.01
C ILE A 71 -13.80 -3.18 -2.10
N LYS A 72 -14.44 -2.81 -3.21
CA LYS A 72 -13.78 -2.07 -4.29
C LYS A 72 -13.24 -0.73 -3.82
N LYS A 73 -14.05 0.05 -3.08
CA LYS A 73 -13.61 1.32 -2.47
C LYS A 73 -12.42 1.14 -1.53
N ILE A 74 -12.42 0.08 -0.72
CA ILE A 74 -11.28 -0.23 0.18
C ILE A 74 -10.02 -0.55 -0.63
N GLN A 75 -10.13 -1.30 -1.74
CA GLN A 75 -9.00 -1.59 -2.63
C GLN A 75 -8.41 -0.32 -3.27
N ASP A 76 -9.28 0.59 -3.71
CA ASP A 76 -8.87 1.88 -4.29
C ASP A 76 -8.17 2.77 -3.25
N CYS A 77 -8.73 2.84 -2.02
CA CYS A 77 -8.11 3.54 -0.90
C CYS A 77 -6.74 2.95 -0.54
N ASN A 78 -6.62 1.63 -0.45
CA ASN A 78 -5.35 0.96 -0.15
C ASN A 78 -4.28 1.24 -1.21
N SER A 79 -4.67 1.30 -2.48
CA SER A 79 -3.75 1.64 -3.58
C SER A 79 -3.23 3.07 -3.43
N THR A 80 -4.11 4.01 -3.08
CA THR A 80 -3.76 5.42 -2.83
C THR A 80 -2.85 5.56 -1.61
N ILE A 81 -3.17 4.89 -0.50
CA ILE A 81 -2.35 4.90 0.72
C ILE A 81 -0.96 4.34 0.44
N ASN A 82 -0.85 3.24 -0.29
CA ASN A 82 0.44 2.67 -0.67
C ASN A 82 1.29 3.62 -1.53
N ALA A 83 0.67 4.35 -2.45
CA ALA A 83 1.36 5.38 -3.24
C ALA A 83 1.88 6.51 -2.33
N GLN A 84 1.05 7.00 -1.41
CA GLN A 84 1.44 8.03 -0.44
C GLN A 84 2.57 7.57 0.50
N ILE A 85 2.53 6.33 0.97
CA ILE A 85 3.60 5.76 1.83
C ILE A 85 4.93 5.73 1.08
N LYS A 86 4.93 5.29 -0.19
CA LYS A 86 6.15 5.28 -1.02
C LYS A 86 6.72 6.68 -1.21
N ASP A 87 5.85 7.64 -1.48
CA ASP A 87 6.22 9.04 -1.70
C ASP A 87 6.76 9.71 -0.42
N ILE A 88 6.13 9.46 0.74
CA ILE A 88 6.64 9.89 2.04
C ILE A 88 8.01 9.26 2.32
N LYS A 89 8.16 7.96 2.08
CA LYS A 89 9.44 7.26 2.29
C LYS A 89 10.55 7.88 1.45
N ALA A 90 10.30 8.12 0.16
CA ALA A 90 11.26 8.78 -0.73
C ALA A 90 11.69 10.16 -0.21
N ARG A 91 10.73 10.99 0.23
CA ARG A 91 11.05 12.31 0.80
C ARG A 91 11.82 12.25 2.12
N VAL A 92 11.55 11.26 2.96
CA VAL A 92 12.30 11.05 4.21
C VAL A 92 13.72 10.62 3.88
N ASP A 93 13.90 9.67 2.96
CA ASP A 93 15.21 9.19 2.53
C ASP A 93 16.03 10.36 1.94
N GLU A 94 15.43 11.19 1.07
CA GLU A 94 16.05 12.41 0.53
C GLU A 94 16.48 13.40 1.63
N ARG A 95 15.60 13.71 2.59
CA ARG A 95 15.96 14.61 3.71
C ARG A 95 17.06 14.05 4.59
N THR A 96 17.14 12.73 4.73
CA THR A 96 18.20 12.08 5.52
C THR A 96 19.53 12.20 4.80
N THR A 97 19.55 12.20 3.46
CA THR A 97 20.75 12.46 2.66
C THR A 97 21.10 13.95 2.51
N ASP A 98 20.12 14.85 2.53
CA ASP A 98 20.31 16.31 2.39
C ASP A 98 20.76 16.97 3.71
N CYS A 99 20.69 16.23 4.81
CA CYS A 99 21.28 16.60 6.09
C CYS A 99 22.81 16.32 6.07
N ASP A 100 23.53 16.90 5.10
CA ASP A 100 25.00 16.94 5.08
C ASP A 100 25.52 17.90 6.15
N VAL A 101 25.19 17.57 7.41
CA VAL A 101 25.64 18.28 8.60
C VAL A 101 27.15 18.19 8.70
N ASP A 102 27.72 17.04 8.33
CA ASP A 102 29.16 16.81 8.36
C ASP A 102 29.90 17.72 7.36
N GLY A 103 29.42 17.84 6.12
CA GLY A 103 29.99 18.75 5.13
C GLY A 103 29.85 20.23 5.54
N LYS A 104 28.68 20.64 6.05
CA LYS A 104 28.51 22.00 6.59
C LYS A 104 29.41 22.27 7.79
N MET A 105 29.59 21.29 8.68
CA MET A 105 30.47 21.39 9.84
C MET A 105 31.94 21.51 9.41
N SER A 106 32.37 20.73 8.40
CA SER A 106 33.71 20.81 7.83
C SER A 106 33.98 22.18 7.20
N ILE A 107 33.04 22.71 6.41
CA ILE A 107 33.16 24.07 5.83
C ILE A 107 33.27 25.14 6.93
N LEU A 108 32.44 25.05 7.98
CA LEU A 108 32.50 25.97 9.12
C LEU A 108 33.85 25.88 9.85
N GLN A 109 34.37 24.67 10.06
CA GLN A 109 35.67 24.44 10.69
C GLN A 109 36.81 25.04 9.87
N ASP A 110 36.79 24.87 8.54
CA ASP A 110 37.77 25.43 7.63
C ASP A 110 37.74 26.96 7.63
N ASN A 111 36.54 27.54 7.56
CA ASN A 111 36.36 28.99 7.58
C ASN A 111 36.82 29.60 8.90
N LEU A 112 36.50 28.95 10.03
CA LEU A 112 36.95 29.38 11.35
C LEU A 112 38.48 29.34 11.45
N SER A 113 39.10 28.26 10.98
CA SER A 113 40.56 28.09 10.99
C SER A 113 41.26 29.16 10.14
N LYS A 114 40.74 29.45 8.95
CA LYS A 114 41.25 30.54 8.08
C LYS A 114 41.10 31.90 8.74
N SER A 115 39.92 32.20 9.30
CA SER A 115 39.67 33.48 9.97
C SER A 115 40.60 33.69 11.16
N PHE A 116 40.84 32.64 11.95
CA PHE A 116 41.74 32.72 13.09
C PHE A 116 43.20 32.94 12.65
N ALA A 117 43.65 32.24 11.61
CA ALA A 117 44.99 32.42 11.04
C ALA A 117 45.24 33.85 10.53
N GLU A 118 44.27 34.45 9.84
CA GLU A 118 44.39 35.83 9.35
C GLU A 118 44.44 36.85 10.50
N VAL A 119 43.63 36.67 11.55
CA VAL A 119 43.68 37.52 12.75
C VAL A 119 45.05 37.42 13.42
N LEU A 120 45.57 36.20 13.63
CA LEU A 120 46.90 35.99 14.22
C LEU A 120 48.01 36.65 13.38
N LYS A 121 47.96 36.47 12.06
CA LYS A 121 48.92 37.07 11.12
C LYS A 121 48.92 38.60 11.22
N GLY A 122 47.73 39.21 11.28
CA GLY A 122 47.58 40.66 11.48
C GLY A 122 48.14 41.16 12.81
N MET A 123 47.91 40.41 13.90
CA MET A 123 48.45 40.75 15.22
C MET A 123 49.99 40.66 15.25
N VAL A 124 50.57 39.61 14.65
CA VAL A 124 52.02 39.43 14.57
C VAL A 124 52.64 40.56 13.73
N ALA A 125 52.05 40.90 12.58
CA ALA A 125 52.53 41.99 11.75
C ALA A 125 52.54 43.32 12.53
N LYS A 126 51.43 43.65 13.21
CA LYS A 126 51.33 44.87 14.02
C LYS A 126 52.36 44.92 15.16
N ASN A 127 52.58 43.80 15.85
CA ASN A 127 53.57 43.73 16.92
C ASN A 127 54.99 43.91 16.39
N ASN A 128 55.32 43.32 15.23
CA ASN A 128 56.61 43.50 14.58
C ASN A 128 56.83 44.96 14.18
N ASP A 129 55.85 45.63 13.59
CA ASP A 129 55.95 47.06 13.26
C ASP A 129 56.22 47.92 14.50
N ILE A 130 55.53 47.64 15.62
CA ILE A 130 55.75 48.34 16.89
C ILE A 130 57.18 48.11 17.39
N LEU A 131 57.68 46.87 17.37
CA LEU A 131 59.04 46.55 17.80
C LEU A 131 60.09 47.24 16.95
N VAL A 132 59.95 47.20 15.62
CA VAL A 132 60.87 47.87 14.69
C VAL A 132 60.91 49.37 14.94
N ASN A 133 59.76 50.01 15.13
CA ASN A 133 59.70 51.44 15.41
C ASN A 133 60.35 51.80 16.74
N LYS A 134 60.15 51.01 17.79
CA LYS A 134 60.82 51.19 19.08
C LYS A 134 62.34 51.00 18.97
N MET A 135 62.81 50.00 18.24
CA MET A 135 64.24 49.77 18.01
C MET A 135 64.89 50.94 17.26
N LYS A 136 64.22 51.48 16.24
CA LYS A 136 64.71 52.67 15.52
C LYS A 136 64.83 53.88 16.44
N ALA A 137 63.83 54.12 17.30
CA ALA A 137 63.87 55.21 18.27
C ALA A 137 65.07 55.08 19.23
N LEU A 138 65.26 53.90 19.82
CA LEU A 138 66.42 53.62 20.69
C LEU A 138 67.76 53.80 19.95
N GLN A 139 67.84 53.40 18.68
CA GLN A 139 69.05 53.59 17.88
C GLN A 139 69.37 55.07 17.64
N VAL A 140 68.33 55.92 17.47
CA VAL A 140 68.49 57.36 17.37
C VAL A 140 69.00 57.94 18.70
N ASP A 141 68.38 57.57 19.81
CA ASP A 141 68.78 58.04 21.14
C ASP A 141 70.23 57.65 21.48
N LEU A 142 70.64 56.42 21.16
CA LEU A 142 72.02 55.94 21.32
C LEU A 142 73.04 56.78 20.53
N LYS A 143 72.72 57.23 19.32
CA LYS A 143 73.61 58.09 18.51
C LYS A 143 73.77 59.51 19.06
N VAL A 144 72.90 59.95 19.96
CA VAL A 144 73.03 61.25 20.62
C VAL A 144 73.94 61.16 21.84
N ILE A 145 74.06 59.97 22.43
CA ILE A 145 74.84 59.73 23.65
C ILE A 145 76.32 59.44 23.34
N PHE A 146 76.62 58.80 22.21
CA PHE A 146 77.97 58.43 21.76
C PHE A 146 78.41 59.28 20.57
#